data_AF-A0A842CQ16-F1
#
_entry.id   AF-A0A842CQ16-F1
#
_cell.length_a   1.000
_cell.length_b   1.000
_cell.length_c   1.000
_cell.angle_alpha   90.00
_cell.angle_beta   90.00
_cell.angle_gamma   90.00
#
_symmetry.space_group_name_H-M   'P 1'
#
loop_
_entity.id
_entity.type
_entity.pdbx_description
1 polymer ?
#
loop_
_entity_poly.entity_id
_entity_poly.type
_entity_poly.pdbx_seq_one_letter_code
_entity_poly.pdbx_strand_id
1 'polypeptide(L)'
;MDSESDNDFDLEKQFAFFVVNFHMTKHDFEELTEVEKNFIMKEWENKVIFESTMLRNAVLNAEQNLNRKRNSRFIELHKKRQKKADVNYTVNALQAISENEAQEGKAWIDRVYGANGLRRPKNKEERGKMDGGF
;
A
#
# COMPACT_ATOMS: atom_id res chain seq x y z
N MET A 1 -3.43 24.64 -47.98
CA MET A 1 -4.66 23.91 -48.35
C MET A 1 -4.60 22.52 -47.70
N ASP A 2 -4.00 22.44 -46.50
CA ASP A 2 -3.39 21.23 -45.96
C ASP A 2 -3.99 20.84 -44.59
N SER A 3 -4.92 21.64 -44.07
CA SER A 3 -5.52 21.43 -42.75
C SER A 3 -6.68 20.44 -42.75
N GLU A 4 -7.33 20.19 -43.90
CA GLU A 4 -8.43 19.22 -43.98
C GLU A 4 -7.92 17.77 -44.07
N SER A 5 -6.79 17.53 -44.75
CA SER A 5 -6.22 16.18 -44.89
C SER A 5 -5.56 15.66 -43.60
N ASP A 6 -4.99 16.56 -42.79
CA ASP A 6 -4.40 16.17 -41.49
C ASP A 6 -5.46 15.75 -40.47
N ASN A 7 -6.66 16.37 -40.54
CA ASN A 7 -7.77 16.08 -39.63
C ASN A 7 -8.42 14.72 -39.91
N ASP A 8 -8.53 14.33 -41.18
CA ASP A 8 -9.08 13.04 -41.58
C ASP A 8 -8.22 11.91 -40.99
N PHE A 9 -6.90 12.00 -41.20
CA PHE A 9 -5.95 10.98 -40.76
C PHE A 9 -5.95 10.75 -39.24
N ASP A 10 -6.16 11.81 -38.45
CA ASP A 10 -6.27 11.68 -36.99
C ASP A 10 -7.59 11.02 -36.55
N LEU A 11 -8.69 11.25 -37.28
CA LEU A 11 -9.95 10.54 -37.05
C LEU A 11 -9.81 9.04 -37.32
N GLU A 12 -9.17 8.64 -38.42
CA GLU A 12 -8.94 7.23 -38.72
C GLU A 12 -8.03 6.56 -37.69
N LYS A 13 -6.99 7.25 -37.21
CA LYS A 13 -6.14 6.72 -36.12
C LYS A 13 -6.93 6.49 -34.85
N GLN A 14 -7.76 7.45 -34.45
CA GLN A 14 -8.62 7.30 -33.28
C GLN A 14 -9.56 6.12 -33.50
N PHE A 15 -10.26 6.05 -34.63
CA PHE A 15 -11.14 4.93 -34.93
C PHE A 15 -10.41 3.58 -34.83
N ALA A 16 -9.22 3.46 -35.42
CA ALA A 16 -8.40 2.25 -35.33
C ALA A 16 -8.05 1.89 -33.88
N PHE A 17 -7.68 2.89 -33.05
CA PHE A 17 -7.43 2.68 -31.62
C PHE A 17 -8.66 2.11 -30.91
N PHE A 18 -9.86 2.65 -31.18
CA PHE A 18 -11.09 2.20 -30.52
C PHE A 18 -11.53 0.81 -30.97
N VAL A 19 -11.41 0.50 -32.26
CA VAL A 19 -11.72 -0.83 -32.81
C VAL A 19 -10.81 -1.91 -32.22
N VAL A 20 -9.51 -1.64 -32.17
CA VAL A 20 -8.51 -2.62 -31.69
C VAL A 20 -8.66 -2.87 -30.19
N ASN A 21 -8.88 -1.83 -29.39
CA ASN A 21 -8.88 -1.95 -27.92
C ASN A 21 -10.26 -2.26 -27.33
N PHE A 22 -11.35 -1.81 -27.97
CA PHE A 22 -12.70 -1.91 -27.41
C PHE A 22 -13.69 -2.66 -28.32
N HIS A 23 -13.26 -3.10 -29.52
CA HIS A 23 -14.11 -3.80 -30.48
C HIS A 23 -15.36 -3.01 -30.89
N MET A 24 -15.28 -1.68 -30.85
CA MET A 24 -16.37 -0.80 -31.25
C MET A 24 -16.56 -0.81 -32.77
N THR A 25 -17.80 -0.63 -33.22
CA THR A 25 -18.09 -0.44 -34.64
C THR A 25 -17.85 1.02 -35.05
N LYS A 26 -17.80 1.29 -36.36
CA LYS A 26 -17.68 2.67 -36.87
C LYS A 26 -18.84 3.56 -36.41
N HIS A 27 -20.04 3.00 -36.37
CA HIS A 27 -21.23 3.71 -35.92
C HIS A 27 -21.11 4.15 -34.45
N ASP A 28 -20.77 3.22 -33.55
CA ASP A 28 -20.62 3.52 -32.12
C ASP A 28 -19.52 4.59 -31.87
N PHE A 29 -18.44 4.57 -32.66
CA PHE A 29 -17.37 5.57 -32.57
C PHE A 29 -17.82 6.96 -33.02
N GLU A 30 -18.63 7.05 -34.07
CA GLU A 30 -19.16 8.31 -34.59
C GLU A 30 -20.23 8.91 -33.67
N GLU A 31 -20.93 8.09 -32.89
CA GLU A 31 -21.89 8.55 -31.88
C GLU A 31 -21.22 9.22 -30.66
N LEU A 32 -19.96 8.89 -30.38
CA LEU A 32 -19.22 9.51 -29.28
C LEU A 32 -18.83 10.95 -29.59
N THR A 33 -19.04 11.82 -28.61
CA THR A 33 -18.47 13.18 -28.62
C THR A 33 -16.94 13.13 -28.47
N GLU A 34 -16.24 14.17 -28.95
CA GLU A 34 -14.79 14.27 -28.79
C GLU A 34 -14.35 14.22 -27.32
N VAL A 35 -15.16 14.79 -26.42
CA VAL A 35 -14.90 14.77 -24.98
C VAL A 35 -14.96 13.34 -24.44
N GLU A 36 -15.96 12.56 -24.82
CA GLU A 36 -16.09 11.16 -24.40
C GLU A 36 -14.94 10.31 -24.96
N LYS A 37 -14.56 10.51 -26.22
CA LYS A 37 -13.39 9.84 -26.82
C LYS A 37 -12.13 10.10 -25.97
N ASN A 38 -11.88 11.36 -25.61
CA ASN A 38 -10.74 11.75 -24.80
C ASN A 38 -10.77 11.12 -23.40
N PHE A 39 -11.92 11.07 -22.74
CA PHE A 39 -12.04 10.40 -21.44
C PHE A 39 -11.80 8.88 -21.54
N ILE A 40 -12.33 8.21 -22.57
CA ILE A 40 -12.12 6.77 -22.75
C ILE A 40 -10.65 6.47 -23.02
N MET A 41 -10.00 7.23 -23.91
CA MET A 41 -8.57 7.10 -24.15
C MET A 41 -7.78 7.31 -22.86
N LYS A 42 -8.16 8.32 -22.06
CA LYS A 42 -7.46 8.61 -20.81
C LYS A 42 -7.60 7.49 -19.78
N GLU A 43 -8.78 6.93 -19.63
CA GLU A 43 -9.02 5.82 -18.71
C GLU A 43 -8.32 4.54 -19.17
N TRP A 44 -8.22 4.31 -20.48
CA TRP A 44 -7.42 3.22 -21.02
C TRP A 44 -5.93 3.38 -20.71
N GLU A 45 -5.36 4.57 -20.87
CA GLU A 45 -3.97 4.83 -20.46
C GLU A 45 -3.78 4.54 -18.98
N ASN A 46 -4.67 5.06 -18.12
CA ASN A 46 -4.63 4.85 -16.68
C ASN A 46 -4.67 3.35 -16.35
N LYS A 47 -5.54 2.58 -17.03
CA LYS A 47 -5.63 1.12 -16.87
C LYS A 47 -4.32 0.43 -17.28
N VAL A 48 -3.77 0.73 -18.45
CA VAL A 48 -2.52 0.11 -18.95
C VAL A 48 -1.35 0.40 -18.02
N ILE A 49 -1.23 1.65 -17.54
CA ILE A 49 -0.20 2.05 -16.57
C ILE A 49 -0.41 1.30 -15.25
N PHE A 50 -1.66 1.20 -14.77
CA PHE A 50 -1.97 0.49 -13.54
C PHE A 50 -1.62 -1.01 -13.64
N GLU A 51 -2.04 -1.68 -14.71
CA GLU A 51 -1.79 -3.11 -14.92
C GLU A 51 -0.29 -3.42 -15.04
N SER A 52 0.44 -2.65 -15.85
CA SER A 52 1.90 -2.79 -15.97
C SER A 52 2.63 -2.54 -14.65
N THR A 53 2.18 -1.55 -13.87
CA THR A 53 2.71 -1.27 -12.54
C THR A 53 2.41 -2.40 -11.54
N MET A 54 1.19 -2.94 -11.55
CA MET A 54 0.81 -4.07 -10.72
C MET A 54 1.62 -5.31 -11.05
N LEU A 55 1.83 -5.61 -12.34
CA LEU A 55 2.66 -6.73 -12.78
C LEU A 55 4.11 -6.57 -12.29
N ARG A 56 4.71 -5.39 -12.52
CA ARG A 56 6.05 -5.08 -12.03
C ARG A 56 6.16 -5.29 -10.52
N ASN A 57 5.19 -4.79 -9.76
CA ASN A 57 5.19 -4.92 -8.30
C ASN A 57 5.02 -6.38 -7.86
N ALA A 58 4.21 -7.17 -8.56
CA ALA A 58 4.01 -8.59 -8.30
C ALA A 58 5.32 -9.38 -8.50
N VAL A 59 6.04 -9.12 -9.59
CA VAL A 59 7.32 -9.77 -9.88
C VAL A 59 8.35 -9.43 -8.82
N LEU A 60 8.51 -8.15 -8.48
CA LEU A 60 9.46 -7.71 -7.45
C LEU A 60 9.10 -8.29 -6.06
N ASN A 61 7.82 -8.35 -5.73
CA ASN A 61 7.37 -8.96 -4.48
C ASN A 61 7.66 -10.48 -4.44
N ALA A 62 7.48 -11.18 -5.56
CA ALA A 62 7.80 -12.60 -5.67
C ALA A 62 9.30 -12.85 -5.50
N GLU A 63 10.16 -12.07 -6.17
CA GLU A 63 11.62 -12.13 -6.02
C GLU A 63 12.05 -11.89 -4.56
N GLN A 64 11.46 -10.88 -3.90
CA GLN A 64 11.75 -10.61 -2.49
C GLN A 64 11.31 -11.75 -1.56
N ASN A 65 10.14 -12.35 -1.82
CA ASN A 65 9.66 -13.49 -1.04
C ASN A 65 10.49 -14.76 -1.27
N LEU A 66 11.02 -14.95 -2.48
CA LEU A 66 11.95 -16.03 -2.81
C LEU A 66 13.26 -15.90 -2.02
N ASN A 67 13.80 -14.67 -1.96
CA ASN A 67 15.06 -14.36 -1.30
C ASN A 67 14.90 -14.00 0.20
N ARG A 68 13.72 -14.22 0.79
CA ARG A 68 13.49 -13.85 2.20
C ARG A 68 14.29 -14.73 3.16
N LYS A 69 14.65 -14.18 4.32
CA LYS A 69 15.32 -14.92 5.38
C LYS A 69 14.44 -16.09 5.86
N ARG A 70 15.05 -17.24 6.14
CA ARG A 70 14.37 -18.38 6.76
C ARG A 70 13.66 -17.94 8.05
N ASN A 71 12.40 -18.31 8.20
CA ASN A 71 11.49 -17.93 9.29
C ASN A 71 11.04 -16.45 9.33
N SER A 72 11.35 -15.62 8.32
CA SER A 72 10.71 -14.31 8.18
C SER A 72 9.27 -14.46 7.66
N ARG A 73 8.40 -13.51 8.02
CA ARG A 73 7.02 -13.45 7.53
C ARG A 73 6.99 -13.25 6.02
N PHE A 74 5.96 -13.78 5.36
CA PHE A 74 5.68 -13.55 3.95
C PHE A 74 5.31 -12.08 3.73
N ILE A 75 5.82 -11.48 2.65
CA ILE A 75 5.55 -10.10 2.28
C ILE A 75 4.34 -10.09 1.34
N GLU A 76 3.18 -9.65 1.83
CA GLU A 76 1.97 -9.54 1.03
C GLU A 76 2.13 -8.49 -0.09
N LEU A 77 1.65 -8.83 -1.30
CA LEU A 77 1.59 -7.89 -2.43
C LEU A 77 0.61 -6.75 -2.14
N HIS A 78 -0.62 -7.09 -1.73
CA HIS A 78 -1.66 -6.13 -1.38
C HIS A 78 -1.63 -5.83 0.11
N LYS A 79 -1.01 -4.70 0.48
CA LYS A 79 -0.96 -4.27 1.87
C LYS A 79 -2.30 -3.69 2.29
N LYS A 80 -2.82 -4.14 3.44
CA LYS A 80 -3.96 -3.49 4.09
C LYS A 80 -3.60 -2.05 4.42
N ARG A 81 -4.44 -1.10 3.98
CA ARG A 81 -4.32 0.30 4.35
C ARG A 81 -4.37 0.41 5.88
N GLN A 82 -3.28 0.84 6.49
CA GLN A 82 -3.22 1.06 7.93
C GLN A 82 -4.18 2.20 8.29
N LYS A 83 -4.97 2.01 9.35
CA LYS A 83 -5.75 3.12 9.92
C LYS A 83 -4.77 4.17 10.43
N LYS A 84 -5.04 5.45 10.17
CA LYS A 84 -4.26 6.52 10.77
C LYS A 84 -4.36 6.37 12.28
N ALA A 85 -3.22 6.44 12.98
CA ALA A 85 -3.21 6.44 14.43
C ALA A 85 -4.04 7.63 14.93
N ASP A 86 -4.91 7.40 15.92
CA ASP A 86 -5.57 8.49 16.62
C ASP A 86 -4.54 9.16 17.53
N VAL A 87 -4.03 10.30 17.07
CA VAL A 87 -2.98 11.04 17.74
C VAL A 87 -3.46 11.48 19.13
N ASN A 88 -4.71 11.91 19.25
CA ASN A 88 -5.26 12.40 20.51
C ASN A 88 -5.41 11.25 21.51
N TYR A 89 -5.94 10.10 21.07
CA TYR A 89 -5.99 8.91 21.91
C TYR A 89 -4.58 8.50 22.37
N THR A 90 -3.61 8.51 21.46
CA THR A 90 -2.24 8.07 21.77
C THR A 90 -1.56 9.00 22.77
N VAL A 91 -1.69 10.32 22.60
CA VAL A 91 -1.13 11.32 23.52
C VAL A 91 -1.78 11.21 24.89
N ASN A 92 -3.12 11.13 24.96
CA ASN A 92 -3.84 11.00 26.22
C ASN A 92 -3.52 9.69 26.95
N ALA A 93 -3.41 8.58 26.22
CA ALA A 93 -3.02 7.29 26.78
C ALA A 93 -1.60 7.34 27.35
N LEU A 94 -0.64 7.94 26.63
CA LEU A 94 0.74 8.09 27.11
C LEU A 94 0.81 8.98 28.36
N GLN A 95 0.04 10.07 28.39
CA GLN A 95 -0.04 10.95 29.55
C GLN A 95 -0.59 10.21 30.78
N ALA A 96 -1.72 9.51 30.62
CA ALA A 96 -2.33 8.73 31.69
C ALA A 96 -1.41 7.61 32.22
N ILE A 97 -0.68 6.92 31.31
CA ILE A 97 0.33 5.93 31.69
C ILE A 97 1.45 6.59 32.50
N SER A 98 1.97 7.73 32.04
CA SER A 98 3.06 8.44 32.72
C SER A 98 2.65 8.93 34.12
N GLU A 99 1.44 9.44 34.26
CA GLU A 99 0.89 9.89 35.54
C GLU A 99 0.69 8.72 36.51
N ASN A 100 0.12 7.62 36.03
CA ASN A 100 -0.05 6.41 36.83
C ASN A 100 1.32 5.82 37.24
N GLU A 101 2.28 5.74 36.32
CA GLU A 101 3.64 5.28 36.65
C GLU A 101 4.35 6.18 37.67
N ALA A 102 4.11 7.49 37.65
CA ALA A 102 4.68 8.42 38.62
C ALA A 102 4.09 8.24 40.03
N GLN A 103 2.80 7.88 40.13
CA GLN A 103 2.11 7.69 41.41
C GLN A 103 2.29 6.29 41.98
N GLU A 104 2.12 5.24 41.16
CA GLU A 104 2.02 3.85 41.61
C GLU A 104 3.26 3.00 41.25
N GLY A 105 4.18 3.56 40.46
CA GLY A 105 5.36 2.86 39.97
C GLY A 105 5.03 1.79 38.93
N LYS A 106 6.04 1.00 38.54
CA LYS A 106 5.93 0.01 37.45
C LYS A 106 5.60 -1.42 37.93
N ALA A 107 5.25 -1.59 39.20
CA ALA A 107 5.02 -2.89 39.83
C ALA A 107 3.77 -3.61 39.26
N TRP A 108 2.79 -2.85 38.75
CA TRP A 108 1.60 -3.42 38.12
C TRP A 108 1.93 -4.20 36.84
N ILE A 109 3.01 -3.83 36.12
CA ILE A 109 3.48 -4.54 34.92
C ILE A 109 3.84 -5.98 35.30
N ASP A 110 4.60 -6.17 36.37
CA ASP A 110 5.00 -7.50 36.82
C ASP A 110 3.81 -8.36 37.26
N ARG A 111 2.77 -7.74 37.85
CA ARG A 111 1.51 -8.41 38.19
C ARG A 111 0.75 -8.88 36.95
N VAL A 112 0.68 -8.06 35.90
CA VAL A 112 0.02 -8.42 34.62
C VAL A 112 0.73 -9.58 33.93
N TYR A 113 2.07 -9.57 33.90
CA TYR A 113 2.84 -10.70 33.36
C TYR A 113 2.61 -11.98 34.19
N GLY A 114 2.69 -11.87 35.52
CA GLY A 114 2.46 -13.00 36.43
C GLY A 114 1.06 -13.62 36.31
N ALA A 115 0.02 -12.80 36.23
CA ALA A 115 -1.37 -13.26 36.06
C ALA A 115 -1.59 -14.01 34.74
N ASN A 116 -0.84 -13.67 33.70
CA ASN A 116 -0.88 -14.34 32.40
C ASN A 116 0.09 -15.53 32.30
N GLY A 117 0.74 -15.93 33.40
CA GLY A 117 1.72 -17.02 33.42
C GLY A 117 2.99 -16.73 32.62
N LEU A 118 3.24 -15.45 32.28
CA LEU A 118 4.37 -15.02 31.48
C LEU A 118 5.44 -14.39 32.37
N ARG A 119 6.71 -14.58 32.00
CA ARG A 119 7.82 -13.83 32.61
C ARG A 119 8.02 -12.54 31.85
N ARG A 120 8.15 -11.43 32.58
CA ARG A 120 8.45 -10.13 31.98
C ARG A 120 9.78 -10.21 31.20
N PRO A 121 9.82 -9.76 29.94
CA PRO A 121 11.06 -9.68 29.17
C PRO A 121 12.02 -8.70 29.86
N LYS A 122 13.23 -9.16 30.19
CA LYS A 122 14.28 -8.32 30.77
C LYS A 122 14.92 -7.43 29.71
N ASN A 123 15.28 -6.21 30.07
CA ASN A 123 15.97 -5.28 29.16
C ASN A 123 17.45 -5.69 28.97
N LYS A 124 18.13 -5.18 27.93
CA LYS A 124 19.54 -5.51 27.65
C LYS A 124 20.46 -5.26 28.85
N GLU A 125 20.24 -4.18 29.59
CA GLU A 125 21.00 -3.80 30.78
C GLU A 125 20.81 -4.79 31.94
N GLU A 126 19.59 -5.29 32.13
CA GLU A 126 19.27 -6.29 33.17
C GLU A 126 19.82 -7.68 32.85
N ARG A 127 19.98 -7.99 31.56
CA ARG A 127 20.64 -9.23 31.11
C ARG A 127 22.15 -9.17 31.32
N GLY A 128 22.79 -8.03 31.00
CA GLY A 128 24.23 -7.84 31.15
C GLY A 128 24.75 -7.86 32.59
N LYS A 129 23.92 -7.51 33.58
CA LYS A 129 24.31 -7.56 35.01
C LYS A 129 24.43 -8.97 35.60
N MET A 130 23.87 -10.00 34.96
CA MET A 130 24.01 -11.39 35.44
C MET A 130 25.26 -12.09 34.89
N ASP A 131 25.73 -11.69 33.71
CA ASP A 131 26.90 -12.29 33.05
C ASP A 131 28.23 -11.71 33.58
N GLY A 132 28.18 -10.70 34.46
CA GLY A 132 29.34 -10.08 35.11
C GLY A 132 29.67 -10.63 36.50
N GLY A 133 29.17 -11.82 36.84
CA GLY A 133 29.50 -12.52 38.08
C GLY A 133 30.64 -13.53 37.88
N PHE A 134 31.88 -13.05 37.99
CA PHE A 134 33.05 -13.82 38.45
C PHE A 134 33.70 -13.04 39.60
#